data_AF-A0A2H0Q913-F1
#
_entry.id   AF-A0A2H0Q913-F1
#
_cell.length_a   1.000
_cell.length_b   1.000
_cell.length_c   1.000
_cell.angle_alpha   90.00
_cell.angle_beta   90.00
_cell.angle_gamma   90.00
#
_symmetry.space_group_name_H-M   'P 1'
#
loop_
_entity.id
_entity.type
_entity.pdbx_description
1 polymer ?
#
loop_
_entity_poly.entity_id
_entity_poly.type
_entity_poly.pdbx_seq_one_letter_code
_entity_poly.pdbx_strand_id
1 'polypeptide(L)'
;MSGGPTHDQGDKGVLSLNNTSDWMNKIKTIFISAFKDDQVKFRLGIAFKLMMLPCFTLAIAMGFFWTFLKMDLFFFEAYNIREVGNFQEIYFDYILSTVIGHTPLLLAFIAGTLLLGLYISNMVLRPFRTIGNYCEDIVEGRVSSYDPDFFSELRLLTRFSDYFFVIMQNMTKKGKLENIDIPEKYSRIHQPVFEKSFFIQFSLFVTITSIATGIAVFVATVDIHSQIFSLAEKTIKMTPAINYFLERQENTLFDIMTGILVAHFILHMVFCFHLYNKVAAPAFGIFATFRGFLKGNHEARIHLIGYYYLRPECRKINRYLTWLQKKYT
;
A
#
# COMPACT_ATOMS: atom_id res chain seq x y z
N MET A 1 17.65 63.43 45.41
CA MET A 1 17.72 63.89 44.01
C MET A 1 17.01 62.86 43.15
N SER A 2 16.07 63.35 42.34
CA SER A 2 15.05 62.61 41.60
C SER A 2 15.63 61.67 40.54
N GLY A 3 15.23 60.39 40.57
CA GLY A 3 15.42 59.42 39.49
C GLY A 3 14.06 59.05 38.92
N GLY A 4 13.79 59.47 37.68
CA GLY A 4 12.54 59.21 36.97
C GLY A 4 12.48 57.78 36.39
N PRO A 5 11.28 57.20 36.21
CA PRO A 5 11.12 55.95 35.48
C PRO A 5 10.86 56.21 33.99
N THR A 6 11.67 55.59 33.14
CA THR A 6 11.47 55.51 31.69
C THR A 6 10.41 54.46 31.35
N HIS A 7 9.37 54.92 30.64
CA HIS A 7 8.33 54.11 30.02
C HIS A 7 8.91 53.45 28.76
N ASP A 8 8.97 52.12 28.73
CA ASP A 8 9.28 51.34 27.54
C ASP A 8 8.01 50.59 27.10
N GLN A 9 7.34 51.13 26.08
CA GLN A 9 6.17 50.55 25.44
C GLN A 9 6.48 50.33 23.97
N GLY A 10 6.28 49.08 23.52
CA GLY A 10 5.75 48.83 22.19
C GLY A 10 6.70 48.22 21.18
N ASP A 11 7.11 46.95 21.38
CA ASP A 11 7.61 46.12 20.28
C ASP A 11 7.06 44.69 20.35
N LYS A 12 5.74 44.55 20.18
CA LYS A 12 5.03 43.24 20.12
C LYS A 12 4.27 43.01 18.81
N GLY A 13 4.65 43.70 17.73
CA GLY A 13 3.88 43.70 16.48
C GLY A 13 4.45 42.90 15.29
N VAL A 14 5.72 42.49 15.31
CA VAL A 14 6.42 42.01 14.08
C VAL A 14 6.79 40.51 14.11
N LEU A 15 6.42 39.77 15.16
CA LEU A 15 6.89 38.39 15.37
C LEU A 15 6.02 37.25 14.75
N SER A 16 4.91 37.54 14.05
CA SER A 16 3.97 36.48 13.62
C SER A 16 4.05 36.05 12.14
N LEU A 17 4.77 36.77 11.27
CA LEU A 17 4.83 36.45 9.83
C LEU A 17 6.06 35.64 9.39
N ASN A 18 7.14 35.60 10.19
CA ASN A 18 8.34 34.81 9.88
C ASN A 18 8.21 33.32 10.23
N ASN A 19 7.22 32.93 11.04
CA ASN A 19 7.12 31.57 11.56
C ASN A 19 6.43 30.59 10.58
N THR A 20 5.55 31.09 9.71
CA THR A 20 4.80 30.27 8.73
C THR A 20 5.64 29.90 7.51
N SER A 21 6.52 30.80 7.04
CA SER A 21 7.45 30.52 5.94
C SER A 21 8.54 29.52 6.35
N ASP A 22 9.03 29.60 7.59
CA ASP A 22 10.03 28.68 8.13
C ASP A 22 9.44 27.27 8.37
N TRP A 23 8.17 27.19 8.82
CA TRP A 23 7.44 25.91 8.93
C TRP A 23 7.18 25.27 7.57
N MET A 24 6.75 26.04 6.56
CA MET A 24 6.57 25.53 5.19
C MET A 24 7.89 25.07 4.56
N ASN A 25 8.98 25.79 4.81
CA ASN A 25 10.31 25.40 4.33
C ASN A 25 10.84 24.13 5.03
N LYS A 26 10.58 23.97 6.33
CA LYS A 26 10.87 22.74 7.09
C LYS A 26 10.05 21.55 6.59
N ILE A 27 8.75 21.72 6.37
CA ILE A 27 7.90 20.68 5.78
C ILE A 27 8.41 20.32 4.39
N LYS A 28 8.69 21.31 3.55
CA LYS A 28 9.20 21.08 2.19
C LYS A 28 10.54 20.36 2.21
N THR A 29 11.47 20.70 3.10
CA THR A 29 12.76 19.99 3.23
C THR A 29 12.59 18.58 3.80
N ILE A 30 11.71 18.36 4.78
CA ILE A 30 11.40 17.02 5.30
C ILE A 30 10.75 16.17 4.21
N PHE A 31 9.78 16.70 3.46
CA PHE A 31 9.12 15.99 2.38
C PHE A 31 10.12 15.65 1.27
N ILE A 32 10.88 16.64 0.77
CA ILE A 32 11.86 16.43 -0.31
C ILE A 32 12.98 15.48 0.12
N SER A 33 13.45 15.54 1.37
CA SER A 33 14.47 14.62 1.87
C SER A 33 13.93 13.20 2.07
N ALA A 34 12.69 13.05 2.53
CA ALA A 34 12.01 11.75 2.59
C ALA A 34 11.87 11.12 1.18
N PHE A 35 11.62 11.93 0.15
CA PHE A 35 11.61 11.47 -1.24
C PHE A 35 12.99 11.11 -1.80
N LYS A 36 14.10 11.31 -1.09
CA LYS A 36 15.42 10.81 -1.52
C LYS A 36 15.69 9.38 -1.06
N ASP A 37 15.05 8.94 0.03
CA ASP A 37 15.22 7.59 0.58
C ASP A 37 14.47 6.55 -0.28
N ASP A 38 15.21 5.59 -0.82
CA ASP A 38 14.66 4.51 -1.64
C ASP A 38 13.66 3.63 -0.87
N GLN A 39 13.80 3.50 0.46
CA GLN A 39 12.81 2.81 1.31
C GLN A 39 11.50 3.59 1.40
N VAL A 40 11.55 4.91 1.54
CA VAL A 40 10.36 5.76 1.56
C VAL A 40 9.67 5.73 0.19
N LYS A 41 10.42 5.86 -0.90
CA LYS A 41 9.88 5.74 -2.28
C LYS A 41 9.19 4.40 -2.51
N PHE A 42 9.80 3.29 -2.04
CA PHE A 42 9.18 1.99 -2.14
C PHE A 42 7.86 1.91 -1.37
N ARG A 43 7.85 2.39 -0.11
CA ARG A 43 6.64 2.39 0.73
C ARG A 43 5.51 3.20 0.11
N LEU A 44 5.80 4.43 -0.31
CA LEU A 44 4.85 5.29 -1.02
C LEU A 44 4.41 4.68 -2.34
N GLY A 45 5.32 4.05 -3.10
CA GLY A 45 5.00 3.41 -4.38
C GLY A 45 4.05 2.23 -4.23
N ILE A 46 4.20 1.40 -3.18
CA ILE A 46 3.25 0.32 -2.88
C ILE A 46 1.92 0.90 -2.39
N ALA A 47 1.96 1.90 -1.51
CA ALA A 47 0.76 2.54 -0.99
C ALA A 47 -0.09 3.18 -2.09
N PHE A 48 0.56 3.93 -2.99
CA PHE A 48 -0.10 4.55 -4.13
C PHE A 48 -0.67 3.51 -5.10
N LYS A 49 0.06 2.42 -5.36
CA LYS A 49 -0.47 1.33 -6.21
C LYS A 49 -1.71 0.68 -5.62
N LEU A 50 -1.73 0.43 -4.31
CA LEU A 50 -2.92 -0.11 -3.64
C LEU A 50 -4.09 0.87 -3.70
N MET A 51 -3.84 2.16 -3.42
CA MET A 51 -4.85 3.23 -3.52
C MET A 51 -5.39 3.42 -4.95
N MET A 52 -4.56 3.22 -5.97
CA MET A 52 -4.98 3.37 -7.37
C MET A 52 -5.96 2.29 -7.82
N LEU A 53 -5.97 1.09 -7.21
CA LEU A 53 -6.90 0.03 -7.58
C LEU A 53 -8.38 0.42 -7.38
N PRO A 54 -8.82 0.90 -6.19
CA PRO A 54 -10.18 1.39 -6.01
C PRO A 54 -10.46 2.64 -6.84
N CYS A 55 -9.52 3.57 -6.96
CA CYS A 55 -9.71 4.77 -7.80
C CYS A 55 -9.96 4.42 -9.26
N PHE A 56 -9.21 3.47 -9.82
CA PHE A 56 -9.41 3.00 -11.18
C PHE A 56 -10.76 2.30 -11.36
N THR A 57 -11.17 1.52 -10.36
CA THR A 57 -12.48 0.83 -10.37
C THR A 57 -13.63 1.82 -10.31
N LEU A 58 -13.54 2.81 -9.41
CA LEU A 58 -14.50 3.89 -9.29
C LEU A 58 -14.56 4.72 -10.57
N ALA A 59 -13.43 5.00 -11.22
CA ALA A 59 -13.40 5.73 -12.49
C ALA A 59 -14.12 4.96 -13.61
N ILE A 60 -13.88 3.65 -13.73
CA ILE A 60 -14.60 2.80 -14.69
C ILE A 60 -16.10 2.77 -14.37
N ALA A 61 -16.46 2.53 -13.11
CA ALA A 61 -17.86 2.51 -12.67
C ALA A 61 -18.55 3.85 -12.99
N MET A 62 -17.89 4.98 -12.70
CA MET A 62 -18.39 6.32 -13.01
C MET A 62 -18.61 6.54 -14.51
N GLY A 63 -17.75 5.97 -15.36
CA GLY A 63 -17.94 6.00 -16.81
C GLY A 63 -19.23 5.27 -17.24
N PHE A 64 -19.46 4.06 -16.73
CA PHE A 64 -20.70 3.32 -16.98
C PHE A 64 -21.92 4.02 -16.40
N PHE A 65 -21.82 4.57 -15.19
CA PHE A 65 -22.88 5.36 -14.58
C PHE A 65 -23.23 6.57 -15.43
N TRP A 66 -22.24 7.30 -15.94
CA TRP A 66 -22.49 8.46 -16.78
C TRP A 66 -23.29 8.08 -18.05
N THR A 67 -22.94 6.96 -18.69
CA THR A 67 -23.69 6.42 -19.83
C THR A 67 -25.12 6.05 -19.43
N PHE A 68 -25.29 5.43 -18.27
CA PHE A 68 -26.60 5.05 -17.73
C PHE A 68 -27.49 6.27 -17.50
N LEU A 69 -26.98 7.31 -16.82
CA LEU A 69 -27.68 8.57 -16.58
C LEU A 69 -28.11 9.27 -17.88
N LYS A 70 -27.28 9.19 -18.92
CA LYS A 70 -27.64 9.72 -20.25
C LYS A 70 -28.76 8.93 -20.91
N MET A 71 -28.74 7.61 -20.79
CA MET A 71 -29.82 6.75 -21.30
C MET A 71 -31.14 7.04 -20.60
N ASP A 72 -31.11 7.21 -19.28
CA ASP A 72 -32.28 7.62 -18.48
C ASP A 72 -32.83 8.97 -18.89
N LEU A 73 -31.96 9.97 -19.06
CA LEU A 73 -32.39 11.28 -19.54
C LEU A 73 -33.13 11.18 -20.89
N PHE A 74 -32.58 10.42 -21.84
CA PHE A 74 -33.23 10.21 -23.14
C PHE A 74 -34.56 9.46 -23.02
N PHE A 75 -34.66 8.51 -22.09
CA PHE A 75 -35.91 7.86 -21.75
C PHE A 75 -36.94 8.88 -21.22
N PHE A 76 -36.58 9.72 -20.25
CA PHE A 76 -37.47 10.77 -19.73
C PHE A 76 -37.93 11.77 -20.81
N GLU A 77 -37.01 12.19 -21.69
CA GLU A 77 -37.36 13.08 -22.80
C GLU A 77 -38.33 12.44 -23.81
N ALA A 78 -38.17 11.14 -24.08
CA ALA A 78 -39.03 10.41 -25.01
C ALA A 78 -40.47 10.26 -24.50
N TYR A 79 -40.68 10.29 -23.18
CA TYR A 79 -42.00 10.23 -22.54
C TYR A 79 -42.60 11.63 -22.27
N ASN A 80 -42.24 12.63 -23.09
CA ASN A 80 -42.83 13.98 -23.14
C ASN A 80 -42.63 14.88 -21.90
N ILE A 81 -41.57 14.69 -21.11
CA ILE A 81 -41.19 15.66 -20.06
C ILE A 81 -40.56 16.95 -20.64
N ARG A 82 -40.40 17.05 -21.97
CA ARG A 82 -39.82 18.22 -22.67
C ARG A 82 -40.52 19.54 -22.43
N GLU A 83 -41.78 19.54 -21.95
CA GLU A 83 -42.50 20.78 -21.61
C GLU A 83 -42.00 21.42 -20.31
N VAL A 84 -41.26 20.67 -19.47
CA VAL A 84 -40.61 21.21 -18.28
C VAL A 84 -39.28 21.84 -18.68
N GLY A 85 -39.26 23.18 -18.82
CA GLY A 85 -38.03 23.93 -19.04
C GLY A 85 -36.96 23.57 -17.99
N ASN A 86 -35.71 23.40 -18.45
CA ASN A 86 -34.55 23.03 -17.63
C ASN A 86 -34.61 21.65 -16.94
N PHE A 87 -35.46 20.72 -17.39
CA PHE A 87 -35.53 19.37 -16.80
C PHE A 87 -34.17 18.65 -16.77
N GLN A 88 -33.36 18.77 -17.83
CA GLN A 88 -32.03 18.17 -17.88
C GLN A 88 -31.12 18.67 -16.75
N GLU A 89 -31.14 19.97 -16.46
CA GLU A 89 -30.31 20.56 -15.40
C GLU A 89 -30.78 20.05 -14.03
N ILE A 90 -32.10 20.07 -13.80
CA ILE A 90 -32.71 19.57 -12.56
C ILE A 90 -32.41 18.08 -12.36
N TYR A 91 -32.45 17.28 -13.43
CA TYR A 91 -32.14 15.85 -13.42
C TYR A 91 -30.70 15.60 -12.95
N PHE A 92 -29.73 16.28 -13.59
CA PHE A 92 -28.33 16.11 -13.22
C PHE A 92 -28.01 16.68 -11.84
N ASP A 93 -28.56 17.84 -11.48
CA ASP A 93 -28.37 18.43 -10.16
C ASP A 93 -28.89 17.51 -9.05
N TYR A 94 -30.07 16.92 -9.25
CA TYR A 94 -30.65 15.98 -8.29
C TYR A 94 -29.72 14.77 -8.06
N ILE A 95 -29.25 14.13 -9.13
CA ILE A 95 -28.42 12.93 -9.03
C ILE A 95 -26.99 13.25 -8.57
N LEU A 96 -26.39 14.34 -9.07
CA LEU A 96 -25.05 14.76 -8.67
C LEU A 96 -25.02 15.18 -7.19
N SER A 97 -26.10 15.75 -6.66
CA SER A 97 -26.16 16.11 -5.23
C SER A 97 -25.92 14.91 -4.32
N THR A 98 -26.39 13.72 -4.72
CA THR A 98 -26.17 12.46 -4.01
C THR A 98 -24.73 12.00 -4.11
N VAL A 99 -24.15 12.01 -5.31
CA VAL A 99 -22.74 11.66 -5.51
C VAL A 99 -21.83 12.58 -4.70
N ILE A 100 -22.13 13.87 -4.67
CA ILE A 100 -21.44 14.87 -3.85
C ILE A 100 -21.58 14.52 -2.36
N GLY A 101 -22.76 14.09 -1.91
CA GLY A 101 -23.00 13.61 -0.54
C GLY A 101 -22.09 12.46 -0.11
N HIS A 102 -21.72 11.55 -1.01
CA HIS A 102 -20.81 10.44 -0.72
C HIS A 102 -19.31 10.80 -0.86
N THR A 103 -18.99 11.97 -1.41
CA THR A 103 -17.60 12.39 -1.68
C THR A 103 -16.71 12.39 -0.41
N PRO A 104 -17.14 12.90 0.75
CA PRO A 104 -16.31 12.84 1.97
C PRO A 104 -15.96 11.42 2.40
N LEU A 105 -16.92 10.49 2.29
CA LEU A 105 -16.71 9.08 2.62
C LEU A 105 -15.73 8.42 1.65
N LEU A 106 -15.85 8.71 0.35
CA LEU A 106 -14.91 8.23 -0.68
C LEU A 106 -13.49 8.75 -0.45
N LEU A 107 -13.33 10.03 -0.11
CA LEU A 107 -12.02 10.61 0.20
C LEU A 107 -11.41 9.98 1.46
N ALA A 108 -12.20 9.78 2.51
CA ALA A 108 -11.76 9.09 3.73
C ALA A 108 -11.34 7.65 3.43
N PHE A 109 -12.09 6.94 2.59
CA PHE A 109 -11.76 5.60 2.14
C PHE A 109 -10.45 5.56 1.36
N ILE A 110 -10.26 6.44 0.37
CA ILE A 110 -9.02 6.55 -0.42
C ILE A 110 -7.82 6.83 0.51
N ALA A 111 -7.95 7.78 1.44
CA ALA A 111 -6.92 8.05 2.44
C ALA A 111 -6.62 6.83 3.31
N GLY A 112 -7.65 6.09 3.75
CA GLY A 112 -7.51 4.84 4.50
C GLY A 112 -6.75 3.76 3.72
N THR A 113 -7.05 3.58 2.44
CA THR A 113 -6.31 2.61 1.58
C THR A 113 -4.85 2.99 1.40
N LEU A 114 -4.54 4.28 1.29
CA LEU A 114 -3.17 4.78 1.24
C LEU A 114 -2.42 4.46 2.55
N LEU A 115 -3.02 4.72 3.71
CA LEU A 115 -2.43 4.41 5.02
C LEU A 115 -2.21 2.91 5.20
N LEU A 116 -3.17 2.08 4.80
CA LEU A 116 -3.03 0.63 4.85
C LEU A 116 -1.92 0.14 3.92
N GLY A 117 -1.78 0.73 2.73
CA GLY A 117 -0.68 0.43 1.82
C GLY A 117 0.69 0.80 2.40
N LEU A 118 0.80 1.91 3.14
CA LEU A 118 2.00 2.26 3.89
C LEU A 118 2.31 1.21 4.97
N TYR A 119 1.29 0.76 5.71
CA TYR A 119 1.43 -0.30 6.70
C TYR A 119 1.94 -1.61 6.10
N ILE A 120 1.28 -2.09 5.03
CA ILE A 120 1.67 -3.34 4.32
C ILE A 120 3.11 -3.24 3.81
N SER A 121 3.47 -2.12 3.19
CA SER A 121 4.82 -1.92 2.67
C SER A 121 5.89 -1.93 3.77
N ASN A 122 5.57 -1.44 4.96
CA ASN A 122 6.46 -1.48 6.11
C ASN A 122 6.60 -2.90 6.67
N MET A 123 5.49 -3.65 6.76
CA MET A 123 5.48 -5.05 7.18
C MET A 123 6.38 -5.90 6.27
N VAL A 124 6.27 -5.71 4.96
CA VAL A 124 7.07 -6.40 3.94
C VAL A 124 8.59 -6.17 4.10
N LEU A 125 9.01 -4.96 4.49
CA LEU A 125 10.43 -4.63 4.67
C LEU A 125 11.00 -5.09 6.01
N ARG A 126 10.14 -5.43 6.97
CA ARG A 126 10.52 -5.71 8.36
C ARG A 126 11.60 -6.80 8.49
N PRO A 127 11.49 -7.99 7.87
CA PRO A 127 12.49 -9.05 8.06
C PRO A 127 13.89 -8.63 7.62
N PHE A 128 13.99 -7.86 6.53
CA PHE A 128 15.28 -7.37 6.03
C PHE A 128 15.93 -6.38 6.99
N ARG A 129 15.13 -5.48 7.59
CA ARG A 129 15.62 -4.53 8.61
C ARG A 129 16.06 -5.25 9.87
N THR A 130 15.33 -6.25 10.35
CA THR A 130 15.71 -7.03 11.53
C THR A 130 17.07 -7.70 11.32
N ILE A 131 17.27 -8.35 10.18
CA ILE A 131 18.56 -8.99 9.83
C ILE A 131 19.67 -7.94 9.67
N GLY A 132 19.40 -6.85 8.96
CA GLY A 132 20.37 -5.78 8.72
C GLY A 132 20.83 -5.10 10.02
N ASN A 133 19.88 -4.74 10.89
CA ASN A 133 20.18 -4.11 12.18
C ASN A 133 20.94 -5.04 13.11
N TYR A 134 20.57 -6.32 13.19
CA TYR A 134 21.33 -7.30 13.97
C TYR A 134 22.79 -7.40 13.49
N CYS A 135 23.02 -7.51 12.18
CA CYS A 135 24.36 -7.50 11.60
C CYS A 135 25.15 -6.23 11.94
N GLU A 136 24.49 -5.07 11.92
CA GLU A 136 25.09 -3.77 12.26
C GLU A 136 25.47 -3.68 13.73
N ASP A 137 24.59 -4.09 14.65
CA ASP A 137 24.84 -4.10 16.08
C ASP A 137 26.07 -4.94 16.45
N ILE A 138 26.19 -6.14 15.86
CA ILE A 138 27.32 -7.03 16.12
C ILE A 138 28.64 -6.41 15.64
N VAL A 139 28.65 -5.77 14.47
CA VAL A 139 29.85 -5.08 13.94
C VAL A 139 30.25 -3.90 14.82
N GLU A 140 29.27 -3.19 15.39
CA GLU A 140 29.49 -2.06 16.29
C GLU A 140 29.83 -2.48 17.73
N GLY A 141 29.88 -3.79 18.02
CA GLY A 141 30.20 -4.33 19.34
C GLY A 141 29.06 -4.17 20.35
N ARG A 142 27.83 -3.87 19.91
CA ARG A 142 26.65 -3.85 20.78
C ARG A 142 26.21 -5.27 21.10
N VAL A 143 25.78 -5.48 22.35
CA VAL A 143 25.11 -6.73 22.74
C VAL A 143 23.73 -6.74 22.10
N SER A 144 23.51 -7.63 21.12
CA SER A 144 22.25 -7.75 20.40
C SER A 144 21.86 -9.22 20.32
N SER A 145 20.55 -9.48 20.48
CA SER A 145 19.96 -10.80 20.31
C SER A 145 19.15 -10.80 19.02
N TYR A 146 19.34 -11.82 18.18
CA TYR A 146 18.51 -11.99 17.01
C TYR A 146 17.17 -12.60 17.44
N ASP A 147 16.14 -11.78 17.53
CA ASP A 147 14.78 -12.20 17.88
C ASP A 147 13.84 -11.97 16.68
N PRO A 148 13.69 -12.96 15.79
CA PRO A 148 12.73 -12.88 14.70
C PRO A 148 11.29 -13.03 15.23
N ASP A 149 10.44 -12.05 14.91
CA ASP A 149 9.07 -11.98 15.40
C ASP A 149 8.17 -12.95 14.61
N PHE A 150 7.51 -13.88 15.30
CA PHE A 150 6.82 -15.04 14.71
C PHE A 150 5.70 -14.67 13.71
N PHE A 151 5.08 -13.49 13.85
CA PHE A 151 3.75 -13.24 13.26
C PHE A 151 3.73 -12.67 11.84
N SER A 152 4.88 -12.34 11.22
CA SER A 152 4.87 -11.59 9.94
C SER A 152 5.97 -11.97 8.94
N GLU A 153 6.60 -13.14 9.12
CA GLU A 153 7.91 -13.35 8.56
C GLU A 153 7.98 -14.31 7.38
N LEU A 154 8.92 -13.99 6.50
CA LEU A 154 9.48 -14.87 5.49
C LEU A 154 10.15 -16.06 6.20
N ARG A 155 9.35 -17.06 6.56
CA ARG A 155 9.71 -18.21 7.40
C ARG A 155 11.00 -18.89 6.95
N LEU A 156 11.24 -19.01 5.65
CA LEU A 156 12.49 -19.56 5.12
C LEU A 156 13.68 -18.66 5.46
N LEU A 157 13.58 -17.36 5.14
CA LEU A 157 14.64 -16.40 5.38
C LEU A 157 14.97 -16.33 6.87
N THR A 158 13.95 -16.11 7.71
CA THR A 158 14.06 -16.02 9.17
C THR A 158 14.71 -17.25 9.80
N ARG A 159 14.23 -18.45 9.46
CA ARG A 159 14.77 -19.68 10.07
C ARG A 159 16.19 -19.95 9.64
N PHE A 160 16.52 -19.55 8.41
CA PHE A 160 17.86 -19.73 7.90
C PHE A 160 18.81 -18.66 8.45
N SER A 161 18.37 -17.42 8.64
CA SER A 161 19.17 -16.38 9.30
C SER A 161 19.42 -16.73 10.76
N ASP A 162 18.42 -17.23 11.48
CA ASP A 162 18.61 -17.73 12.87
C ASP A 162 19.67 -18.84 12.92
N TYR A 163 19.49 -19.88 12.10
CA TYR A 163 20.47 -20.96 11.95
C TYR A 163 21.87 -20.44 11.60
N PHE A 164 21.96 -19.51 10.65
CA PHE A 164 23.20 -18.88 10.22
C PHE A 164 23.87 -18.14 11.39
N PHE A 165 23.14 -17.32 12.12
CA PHE A 165 23.70 -16.52 13.22
C PHE A 165 24.13 -17.36 14.41
N VAL A 166 23.37 -18.41 14.78
CA VAL A 166 23.78 -19.36 15.82
C VAL A 166 25.12 -20.02 15.45
N ILE A 167 25.26 -20.42 14.19
CA ILE A 167 26.51 -21.00 13.70
C ILE A 167 27.66 -19.99 13.74
N MET A 168 27.43 -18.77 13.25
CA MET A 168 28.46 -17.73 13.27
C MET A 168 28.90 -17.41 14.69
N GLN A 169 27.99 -17.35 15.66
CA GLN A 169 28.34 -17.18 17.07
C GLN A 169 29.21 -18.32 17.61
N ASN A 170 28.95 -19.56 17.20
CA ASN A 170 29.77 -20.70 17.62
C ASN A 170 31.17 -20.66 16.98
N MET A 171 31.27 -20.28 15.70
CA MET A 171 32.57 -20.12 15.02
C MET A 171 33.38 -18.96 15.59
N THR A 172 32.73 -17.82 15.88
CA THR A 172 33.41 -16.65 16.44
C THR A 172 33.94 -16.93 17.85
N LYS A 173 33.24 -17.74 18.65
CA LYS A 173 33.72 -18.26 19.95
C LYS A 173 34.93 -19.20 19.80
N LYS A 174 34.97 -20.03 18.76
CA LYS A 174 36.12 -20.90 18.44
C LYS A 174 37.28 -20.15 17.80
N GLY A 175 37.06 -18.92 17.32
CA GLY A 175 38.09 -18.07 16.71
C GLY A 175 38.44 -18.44 15.26
N LYS A 176 37.63 -19.25 14.57
CA LYS A 176 37.91 -19.67 13.19
C LYS A 176 36.64 -19.93 12.40
N LEU A 177 36.62 -19.56 11.11
CA LEU A 177 35.58 -19.98 10.18
C LEU A 177 35.86 -21.40 9.67
N GLU A 178 34.84 -22.26 9.74
CA GLU A 178 34.89 -23.64 9.26
C GLU A 178 33.79 -23.86 8.23
N ASN A 179 34.02 -24.79 7.29
CA ASN A 179 32.98 -25.19 6.35
C ASN A 179 31.95 -26.05 7.06
N ILE A 180 30.67 -25.75 6.85
CA ILE A 180 29.56 -26.52 7.43
C ILE A 180 28.71 -27.16 6.34
N ASP A 181 28.40 -28.42 6.58
CA ASP A 181 27.39 -29.15 5.82
C ASP A 181 26.00 -28.59 6.12
N ILE A 182 25.42 -27.98 5.10
CA ILE A 182 24.09 -27.37 5.18
C ILE A 182 23.03 -28.47 5.25
N PRO A 183 22.09 -28.41 6.22
CA PRO A 183 20.99 -29.37 6.33
C PRO A 183 20.27 -29.56 5.00
N GLU A 184 19.91 -30.80 4.69
CA GLU A 184 19.38 -31.17 3.38
C GLU A 184 18.14 -30.36 2.98
N LYS A 185 17.31 -29.99 3.97
CA LYS A 185 16.14 -29.12 3.82
C LYS A 185 16.44 -27.74 3.19
N TYR A 186 17.64 -27.20 3.39
CA TYR A 186 18.08 -25.91 2.83
C TYR A 186 18.97 -26.09 1.59
N SER A 187 19.63 -27.24 1.46
CA SER A 187 20.48 -27.55 0.31
C SER A 187 19.68 -27.70 -0.99
N ARG A 188 18.46 -28.25 -0.94
CA ARG A 188 17.58 -28.46 -2.10
C ARG A 188 16.91 -27.19 -2.66
N ILE A 189 17.08 -26.04 -2.01
CA ILE A 189 16.41 -24.79 -2.39
C ILE A 189 17.29 -24.02 -3.39
N HIS A 190 16.90 -24.04 -4.67
CA HIS A 190 17.65 -23.37 -5.75
C HIS A 190 16.95 -22.15 -6.36
N GLN A 191 15.70 -21.89 -5.94
CA GLN A 191 14.89 -20.78 -6.40
C GLN A 191 14.02 -20.24 -5.25
N PRO A 192 13.44 -19.03 -5.39
CA PRO A 192 12.51 -18.50 -4.39
C PRO A 192 11.36 -19.49 -4.13
N VAL A 193 11.20 -19.89 -2.86
CA VAL A 193 10.12 -20.79 -2.44
C VAL A 193 8.87 -19.96 -2.19
N PHE A 194 7.69 -20.48 -2.57
CA PHE A 194 6.43 -19.82 -2.28
C PHE A 194 6.06 -19.89 -0.79
N GLU A 195 6.11 -18.76 -0.10
CA GLU A 195 5.82 -18.67 1.34
C GLU A 195 4.33 -18.40 1.60
N LYS A 196 3.54 -19.48 1.63
CA LYS A 196 2.08 -19.44 1.76
C LYS A 196 1.58 -18.55 2.90
N SER A 197 2.14 -18.70 4.10
CA SER A 197 1.69 -17.94 5.29
C SER A 197 1.89 -16.44 5.10
N PHE A 198 3.05 -16.03 4.61
CA PHE A 198 3.35 -14.64 4.31
C PHE A 198 2.42 -14.09 3.22
N PHE A 199 2.21 -14.86 2.14
CA PHE A 199 1.28 -14.48 1.07
C PHE A 199 -0.15 -14.27 1.58
N ILE A 200 -0.67 -15.23 2.33
CA ILE A 200 -2.04 -15.19 2.86
C ILE A 200 -2.23 -13.96 3.74
N GLN A 201 -1.27 -13.64 4.63
CA GLN A 201 -1.39 -12.51 5.55
C GLN A 201 -1.56 -11.17 4.84
N PHE A 202 -0.65 -10.79 3.92
CA PHE A 202 -0.83 -9.52 3.21
C PHE A 202 -2.00 -9.58 2.22
N SER A 203 -2.27 -10.74 1.61
CA SER A 203 -3.42 -10.88 0.72
C SER A 203 -4.74 -10.67 1.46
N LEU A 204 -4.82 -11.03 2.75
CA LEU A 204 -5.99 -10.76 3.58
C LEU A 204 -6.26 -9.26 3.68
N PHE A 205 -5.23 -8.46 3.97
CA PHE A 205 -5.36 -7.00 4.03
C PHE A 205 -5.79 -6.40 2.68
N VAL A 206 -5.22 -6.88 1.56
CA VAL A 206 -5.59 -6.45 0.20
C VAL A 206 -7.01 -6.89 -0.17
N THR A 207 -7.45 -8.07 0.27
CA THR A 207 -8.81 -8.56 0.05
C THR A 207 -9.82 -7.76 0.87
N ILE A 208 -9.49 -7.38 2.11
CA ILE A 208 -10.35 -6.50 2.93
C ILE A 208 -10.59 -5.17 2.20
N THR A 209 -9.55 -4.56 1.62
CA THR A 209 -9.73 -3.33 0.81
C THR A 209 -10.56 -3.58 -0.43
N SER A 210 -10.42 -4.74 -1.07
CA SER A 210 -11.21 -5.10 -2.24
C SER A 210 -12.69 -5.24 -1.90
N ILE A 211 -13.02 -5.96 -0.82
CA ILE A 211 -14.40 -6.12 -0.33
C ILE A 211 -14.99 -4.77 0.04
N ALA A 212 -14.26 -3.95 0.79
CA ALA A 212 -14.72 -2.61 1.19
C ALA A 212 -14.99 -1.72 -0.03
N THR A 213 -14.14 -1.77 -1.06
CA THR A 213 -14.38 -1.07 -2.33
C THR A 213 -15.65 -1.59 -3.01
N GLY A 214 -15.82 -2.92 -3.07
CA GLY A 214 -16.98 -3.54 -3.69
C GLY A 214 -18.29 -3.14 -3.01
N ILE A 215 -18.31 -3.11 -1.67
CA ILE A 215 -19.46 -2.62 -0.90
C ILE A 215 -19.72 -1.14 -1.22
N ALA A 216 -18.69 -0.30 -1.23
CA ALA A 216 -18.84 1.13 -1.51
C ALA A 216 -19.42 1.39 -2.91
N VAL A 217 -18.91 0.69 -3.93
CA VAL A 217 -19.44 0.77 -5.30
C VAL A 217 -20.87 0.29 -5.34
N PHE A 218 -21.18 -0.87 -4.73
CA PHE A 218 -22.52 -1.45 -4.73
C PHE A 218 -23.56 -0.54 -4.07
N VAL A 219 -23.26 0.02 -2.90
CA VAL A 219 -24.16 0.95 -2.21
C VAL A 219 -24.41 2.19 -3.07
N ALA A 220 -23.36 2.78 -3.65
CA ALA A 220 -23.50 3.93 -4.53
C ALA A 220 -24.38 3.61 -5.76
N THR A 221 -24.22 2.42 -6.36
CA THR A 221 -25.08 1.94 -7.46
C THR A 221 -26.55 1.93 -7.07
N VAL A 222 -26.86 1.29 -5.93
CA VAL A 222 -28.25 1.09 -5.47
C VAL A 222 -28.90 2.42 -5.13
N ASP A 223 -28.17 3.32 -4.44
CA ASP A 223 -28.69 4.65 -4.08
C ASP A 223 -29.00 5.50 -5.31
N ILE A 224 -28.11 5.50 -6.32
CA ILE A 224 -28.33 6.21 -7.58
C ILE A 224 -29.54 5.64 -8.33
N HIS A 225 -29.62 4.30 -8.45
CA HIS A 225 -30.74 3.65 -9.14
C HIS A 225 -32.09 3.96 -8.48
N SER A 226 -32.14 3.88 -7.13
CA SER A 226 -33.33 4.20 -6.34
C SER A 226 -33.82 5.63 -6.58
N GLN A 227 -32.90 6.59 -6.75
CA GLN A 227 -33.24 7.98 -7.04
C GLN A 227 -33.79 8.19 -8.45
N ILE A 228 -33.22 7.50 -9.44
CA ILE A 228 -33.73 7.53 -10.81
C ILE A 228 -35.14 6.95 -10.85
N PHE A 229 -35.36 5.83 -10.16
CA PHE A 229 -36.68 5.22 -10.04
C PHE A 229 -37.68 6.16 -9.36
N SER A 230 -37.30 6.77 -8.23
CA SER A 230 -38.17 7.73 -7.52
C SER A 230 -38.48 8.97 -8.38
N LEU A 231 -37.51 9.44 -9.17
CA LEU A 231 -37.73 10.55 -10.09
C LEU A 231 -38.69 10.13 -11.21
N ALA A 232 -38.57 8.91 -11.73
CA ALA A 232 -39.48 8.37 -12.73
C ALA A 232 -40.91 8.32 -12.21
N GLU A 233 -41.13 7.79 -11.01
CA GLU A 233 -42.47 7.68 -10.40
C GLU A 233 -43.15 9.04 -10.25
N LYS A 234 -42.37 10.09 -9.99
CA LYS A 234 -42.88 11.46 -9.80
C LYS A 234 -43.12 12.19 -11.12
N THR A 235 -42.48 11.79 -12.21
CA THR A 235 -42.45 12.56 -13.46
C THR A 235 -43.21 11.89 -14.61
N ILE A 236 -43.31 10.56 -14.62
CA ILE A 236 -44.03 9.81 -15.66
C ILE A 236 -45.17 9.01 -15.03
N LYS A 237 -46.31 8.93 -15.73
CA LYS A 237 -47.39 8.00 -15.37
C LYS A 237 -46.90 6.56 -15.54
N MET A 238 -46.77 5.84 -14.42
CA MET A 238 -46.31 4.46 -14.44
C MET A 238 -47.25 3.54 -15.21
N THR A 239 -46.70 2.84 -16.19
CA THR A 239 -47.38 1.79 -16.97
C THR A 239 -46.61 0.48 -16.81
N PRO A 240 -47.23 -0.69 -17.03
CA PRO A 240 -46.54 -1.98 -16.95
C PRO A 240 -45.29 -2.06 -17.83
N ALA A 241 -45.31 -1.41 -19.00
CA ALA A 241 -44.16 -1.37 -19.90
C ALA A 241 -42.99 -0.54 -19.35
N ILE A 242 -43.27 0.59 -18.69
CA ILE A 242 -42.27 1.44 -18.05
C ILE A 242 -41.64 0.70 -16.86
N ASN A 243 -42.46 0.05 -16.02
CA ASN A 243 -41.95 -0.73 -14.89
C ASN A 243 -41.05 -1.87 -15.37
N TYR A 244 -41.47 -2.61 -16.40
CA TYR A 244 -40.65 -3.65 -17.00
C TYR A 244 -39.33 -3.11 -17.56
N PHE A 245 -39.34 -1.92 -18.18
CA PHE A 245 -38.11 -1.27 -18.66
C PHE A 245 -37.16 -0.92 -17.51
N LEU A 246 -37.65 -0.26 -16.45
CA LEU A 246 -36.85 0.13 -15.29
C LEU A 246 -36.27 -1.10 -14.56
N GLU A 247 -37.05 -2.16 -14.39
CA GLU A 247 -36.57 -3.42 -13.82
C GLU A 247 -35.49 -4.06 -14.70
N ARG A 248 -35.65 -4.05 -16.03
CA ARG A 248 -34.64 -4.62 -16.94
C ARG A 248 -33.36 -3.79 -16.94
N GLN A 249 -33.50 -2.49 -16.79
CA GLN A 249 -32.40 -1.55 -16.68
C GLN A 249 -31.62 -1.78 -15.38
N GLU A 250 -32.29 -1.96 -14.24
CA GLU A 250 -31.67 -2.32 -12.96
C GLU A 250 -30.82 -3.58 -13.10
N ASN A 251 -31.38 -4.65 -13.67
CA ASN A 251 -30.68 -5.90 -13.90
C ASN A 251 -29.44 -5.71 -14.78
N THR A 252 -29.55 -4.88 -15.83
CA THR A 252 -28.42 -4.58 -16.71
C THR A 252 -27.32 -3.83 -15.97
N LEU A 253 -27.68 -2.88 -15.09
CA LEU A 253 -26.73 -2.18 -14.24
C LEU A 253 -26.01 -3.15 -13.29
N PHE A 254 -26.74 -4.07 -12.67
CA PHE A 254 -26.15 -5.11 -11.83
C PHE A 254 -25.19 -6.03 -12.60
N ASP A 255 -25.52 -6.43 -13.82
CA ASP A 255 -24.63 -7.26 -14.66
C ASP A 255 -23.31 -6.53 -14.97
N ILE A 256 -23.38 -5.25 -15.33
CA ILE A 256 -22.20 -4.41 -15.59
C ILE A 256 -21.37 -4.27 -14.31
N MET A 257 -22.02 -3.95 -13.18
CA MET A 257 -21.33 -3.82 -11.89
C MET A 257 -20.66 -5.12 -11.47
N THR A 258 -21.33 -6.26 -11.65
CA THR A 258 -20.75 -7.58 -11.40
C THR A 258 -19.47 -7.78 -12.21
N GLY A 259 -19.49 -7.44 -13.50
CA GLY A 259 -18.30 -7.51 -14.36
C GLY A 259 -17.14 -6.63 -13.84
N ILE A 260 -17.44 -5.38 -13.44
CA ILE A 260 -16.44 -4.47 -12.86
C ILE A 260 -15.86 -5.03 -11.56
N LEU A 261 -16.69 -5.57 -10.67
CA LEU A 261 -16.26 -6.12 -9.38
C LEU A 261 -15.39 -7.38 -9.56
N VAL A 262 -15.70 -8.24 -10.54
CA VAL A 262 -14.86 -9.38 -10.90
C VAL A 262 -13.49 -8.91 -11.41
N ALA A 263 -13.45 -7.93 -12.32
CA ALA A 263 -12.21 -7.36 -12.81
C ALA A 263 -11.39 -6.70 -11.68
N HIS A 264 -12.07 -5.98 -10.79
CA HIS A 264 -11.47 -5.37 -9.60
C HIS A 264 -10.81 -6.41 -8.68
N PHE A 265 -11.50 -7.53 -8.42
CA PHE A 265 -10.95 -8.62 -7.61
C PHE A 265 -9.70 -9.24 -8.26
N ILE A 266 -9.74 -9.47 -9.58
CA ILE A 266 -8.58 -9.98 -10.34
C ILE A 266 -7.39 -9.02 -10.23
N LEU A 267 -7.61 -7.71 -10.37
CA LEU A 267 -6.56 -6.70 -10.22
C LEU A 267 -5.92 -6.71 -8.82
N HIS A 268 -6.72 -6.91 -7.77
CA HIS A 268 -6.22 -7.06 -6.39
C HIS A 268 -5.37 -8.33 -6.24
N MET A 269 -5.79 -9.44 -6.85
CA MET A 269 -4.99 -10.68 -6.86
C MET A 269 -3.66 -10.50 -7.60
N VAL A 270 -3.66 -9.83 -8.75
CA VAL A 270 -2.43 -9.49 -9.48
C VAL A 270 -1.52 -8.60 -8.63
N PHE A 271 -2.08 -7.63 -7.89
CA PHE A 271 -1.32 -6.80 -6.96
C PHE A 271 -0.69 -7.62 -5.83
N CYS A 272 -1.39 -8.61 -5.28
CA CYS A 272 -0.84 -9.53 -4.29
C CYS A 272 0.40 -10.28 -4.81
N PHE A 273 0.32 -10.83 -6.02
CA PHE A 273 1.48 -11.51 -6.64
C PHE A 273 2.62 -10.53 -6.96
N HIS A 274 2.30 -9.32 -7.44
CA HIS A 274 3.28 -8.28 -7.66
C HIS A 274 4.02 -7.92 -6.36
N LEU A 275 3.30 -7.73 -5.26
CA LEU A 275 3.90 -7.46 -3.96
C LEU A 275 4.75 -8.64 -3.48
N TYR A 276 4.24 -9.87 -3.57
CA TYR A 276 4.98 -11.08 -3.23
C TYR A 276 6.36 -11.16 -3.92
N ASN A 277 6.38 -10.93 -5.23
CA ASN A 277 7.59 -11.00 -6.04
C ASN A 277 8.62 -9.92 -5.68
N LYS A 278 8.19 -8.79 -5.09
CA LYS A 278 9.08 -7.77 -4.54
C LYS A 278 9.80 -8.21 -3.26
N VAL A 279 9.40 -9.32 -2.66
CA VAL A 279 9.93 -9.81 -1.38
C VAL A 279 10.63 -11.16 -1.53
N ALA A 280 10.04 -12.08 -2.28
CA ALA A 280 10.53 -13.45 -2.38
C ALA A 280 11.92 -13.53 -3.03
N ALA A 281 12.15 -12.78 -4.11
CA ALA A 281 13.43 -12.74 -4.81
C ALA A 281 14.58 -12.20 -3.94
N PRO A 282 14.46 -11.04 -3.27
CA PRO A 282 15.55 -10.56 -2.41
C PRO A 282 15.75 -11.43 -1.17
N ALA A 283 14.67 -12.02 -0.61
CA ALA A 283 14.78 -12.98 0.48
C ALA A 283 15.62 -14.20 0.08
N PHE A 284 15.35 -14.75 -1.11
CA PHE A 284 16.14 -15.84 -1.66
C PHE A 284 17.60 -15.44 -1.92
N GLY A 285 17.86 -14.20 -2.39
CA GLY A 285 19.21 -13.69 -2.57
C GLY A 285 20.01 -13.68 -1.27
N ILE A 286 19.44 -13.18 -0.17
CA ILE A 286 20.09 -13.19 1.15
C ILE A 286 20.32 -14.62 1.64
N PHE A 287 19.30 -15.47 1.55
CA PHE A 287 19.39 -16.90 1.89
C PHE A 287 20.54 -17.58 1.13
N ALA A 288 20.63 -17.36 -0.19
CA ALA A 288 21.66 -17.95 -1.03
C ALA A 288 23.07 -17.47 -0.64
N THR A 289 23.24 -16.18 -0.31
CA THR A 289 24.51 -15.64 0.17
C THR A 289 24.92 -16.26 1.50
N PHE A 290 24.04 -16.30 2.50
CA PHE A 290 24.32 -16.94 3.79
C PHE A 290 24.69 -18.41 3.63
N ARG A 291 23.97 -19.12 2.76
CA ARG A 291 24.27 -20.53 2.47
C ARG A 291 25.63 -20.69 1.80
N GLY A 292 25.98 -19.84 0.84
CA GLY A 292 27.29 -19.85 0.20
C GLY A 292 28.41 -19.57 1.19
N PHE A 293 28.21 -18.61 2.09
CA PHE A 293 29.17 -18.24 3.12
C PHE A 293 29.48 -19.39 4.07
N LEU A 294 28.44 -20.11 4.53
CA LEU A 294 28.61 -21.31 5.39
C LEU A 294 29.30 -22.48 4.69
N LYS A 295 29.19 -22.58 3.36
CA LYS A 295 29.87 -23.60 2.55
C LYS A 295 31.35 -23.27 2.28
N GLY A 296 31.87 -22.18 2.83
CA GLY A 296 33.27 -21.76 2.67
C GLY A 296 33.49 -20.66 1.63
N ASN A 297 32.46 -20.22 0.92
CA ASN A 297 32.58 -19.04 0.05
C ASN A 297 32.48 -17.75 0.89
N HIS A 298 33.52 -17.46 1.67
CA HIS A 298 33.56 -16.29 2.56
C HIS A 298 33.63 -14.95 1.81
N GLU A 299 33.90 -14.97 0.50
CA GLU A 299 33.84 -13.80 -0.37
C GLU A 299 32.41 -13.48 -0.84
N ALA A 300 31.43 -14.36 -0.61
CA ALA A 300 30.06 -14.16 -1.04
C ALA A 300 29.47 -12.87 -0.44
N ARG A 301 28.86 -12.03 -1.29
CA ARG A 301 28.18 -10.79 -0.92
C ARG A 301 26.80 -10.74 -1.54
N ILE A 302 25.89 -10.04 -0.85
CA ILE A 302 24.55 -9.79 -1.35
C ILE A 302 24.62 -8.67 -2.40
N HIS A 303 24.23 -9.00 -3.63
CA HIS A 303 24.09 -8.04 -4.71
C HIS A 303 22.71 -8.19 -5.37
N LEU A 304 21.80 -7.26 -5.06
CA LEU A 304 20.42 -7.30 -5.56
C LEU A 304 20.19 -6.19 -6.59
N ILE A 305 20.08 -6.58 -7.87
CA ILE A 305 19.77 -5.66 -8.99
C ILE A 305 18.26 -5.41 -9.01
N GLY A 306 17.84 -4.15 -9.07
CA GLY A 306 16.41 -3.78 -9.10
C GLY A 306 15.73 -3.67 -7.72
N TYR A 307 16.46 -3.94 -6.64
CA TYR A 307 15.96 -3.89 -5.26
C TYR A 307 16.61 -2.75 -4.46
N TYR A 308 16.56 -1.55 -5.02
CA TYR A 308 17.21 -0.34 -4.46
C TYR A 308 16.84 -0.07 -3.00
N TYR A 309 15.58 -0.29 -2.65
CA TYR A 309 15.03 -0.10 -1.30
C TYR A 309 15.63 -1.04 -0.25
N LEU A 310 16.26 -2.16 -0.64
CA LEU A 310 16.95 -3.07 0.28
C LEU A 310 18.46 -2.83 0.37
N ARG A 311 19.01 -1.90 -0.42
CA ARG A 311 20.45 -1.61 -0.43
C ARG A 311 21.01 -1.27 0.95
N PRO A 312 20.35 -0.43 1.79
CA PRO A 312 20.86 -0.14 3.13
C PRO A 312 21.05 -1.42 3.96
N GLU A 313 20.04 -2.29 4.02
CA GLU A 313 20.10 -3.53 4.79
C GLU A 313 21.13 -4.50 4.22
N CYS A 314 21.20 -4.63 2.89
CA CYS A 314 22.22 -5.46 2.24
C CYS A 314 23.65 -4.99 2.53
N ARG A 315 23.87 -3.67 2.63
CA ARG A 315 25.18 -3.11 3.00
C ARG A 315 25.54 -3.45 4.45
N LYS A 316 24.60 -3.37 5.39
CA LYS A 316 24.82 -3.77 6.79
C LYS A 316 25.22 -5.24 6.88
N ILE A 317 24.49 -6.11 6.17
CA ILE A 317 24.79 -7.55 6.11
C ILE A 317 26.17 -7.79 5.48
N ASN A 318 26.48 -7.16 4.35
CA ASN A 318 27.79 -7.30 3.69
C ASN A 318 28.95 -6.80 4.56
N ARG A 319 28.73 -5.75 5.37
CA ARG A 319 29.71 -5.26 6.34
C ARG A 319 29.97 -6.31 7.43
N TYR A 320 28.92 -6.96 7.93
CA TYR A 320 29.04 -8.08 8.87
C TYR A 320 29.80 -9.27 8.29
N LEU A 321 29.47 -9.72 7.07
CA LEU A 321 30.19 -10.80 6.40
C LEU A 321 31.67 -10.46 6.17
N THR A 322 31.96 -9.21 5.82
CA THR A 322 33.35 -8.73 5.65
C THR A 322 34.10 -8.68 6.97
N TRP A 323 33.44 -8.26 8.05
CA TRP A 323 34.02 -8.25 9.39
C TRP A 323 34.35 -9.68 9.85
N LEU A 324 33.45 -10.64 9.64
CA LEU A 324 33.70 -12.06 9.91
C LEU A 324 34.89 -12.59 9.13
N GLN A 325 34.92 -12.37 7.82
CA GLN A 325 36.01 -12.85 6.96
C GLN A 325 37.37 -12.29 7.42
N LYS A 326 37.47 -10.98 7.63
CA LYS A 326 38.75 -10.34 8.03
C LYS A 326 39.26 -10.78 9.40
N LYS A 327 38.37 -11.19 10.30
CA LYS A 327 38.72 -11.48 11.69
C LYS A 327 39.01 -12.97 11.93
N TYR A 328 38.45 -13.85 11.11
CA TYR A 328 38.39 -15.29 11.39
C TYR A 328 38.80 -16.19 10.19
N THR A 329 39.18 -15.60 9.06
CA THR A 329 39.92 -16.25 7.96
C THR A 329 41.34 -15.71 7.98
#